data_AF-A0A2V5KIX9-F1
#
_entry.id   AF-A0A2V5KIX9-F1
#
_cell.length_a   1.000
_cell.length_b   1.000
_cell.length_c   1.000
_cell.angle_alpha   90.00
_cell.angle_beta   90.00
_cell.angle_gamma   90.00
#
_symmetry.space_group_name_H-M   'P 1'
#
loop_
_entity.id
_entity.type
_entity.pdbx_description
1 polymer ?
#
loop_
_entity_poly.entity_id
_entity_poly.type
_entity_poly.pdbx_seq_one_letter_code
_entity_poly.pdbx_strand_id
1 'polypeptide(L)'
;MFFGFFLTLGVAVLSAGLRSFQNSYAQKAGALGILAATFLGVYFITDSWIWGFVGAMSWLFLPWLEILTRIRALRLPKEKRLRPKSPPSSDTFPALSEITREIEDEGFVHVGDAGWDWEDYRQFFR
;
A
#
# COMPACT_ATOMS: atom_id res chain seq x y z
N MET A 1 13.58 17.66 -35.27
CA MET A 1 13.17 18.03 -33.89
C MET A 1 11.67 17.91 -33.68
N PHE A 2 10.81 18.63 -34.43
CA PHE A 2 9.35 18.60 -34.22
C PHE A 2 8.68 17.22 -34.38
N PHE A 3 9.15 16.40 -35.33
CA PHE A 3 8.58 15.06 -35.55
C PHE A 3 8.68 14.16 -34.30
N GLY A 4 9.86 14.07 -33.68
CA GLY A 4 10.06 13.26 -32.47
C GLY A 4 9.23 13.76 -31.29
N PHE A 5 9.07 15.08 -31.17
CA PHE A 5 8.19 15.68 -30.16
C PHE A 5 6.73 15.30 -30.37
N PHE A 6 6.18 15.47 -31.58
CA PHE A 6 4.79 15.11 -31.88
C PHE A 6 4.52 13.61 -31.76
N LEU A 7 5.48 12.77 -32.17
CA LEU A 7 5.38 11.33 -32.01
C LEU A 7 5.33 10.94 -30.53
N THR A 8 6.23 11.50 -29.71
CA THR A 8 6.24 11.25 -28.26
C THR A 8 4.94 11.72 -27.61
N LEU A 9 4.45 12.90 -27.99
CA LEU A 9 3.19 13.46 -27.49
C LEU A 9 1.99 12.59 -27.89
N GLY A 10 1.94 12.12 -29.13
CA GLY A 10 0.88 11.23 -29.62
C GLY A 10 0.84 9.91 -28.86
N VAL A 11 2.00 9.29 -28.63
CA VAL A 11 2.11 8.06 -27.82
C VAL A 11 1.67 8.33 -26.38
N ALA A 12 2.07 9.46 -25.78
CA ALA A 12 1.66 9.83 -24.43
C ALA A 12 0.14 10.02 -24.30
N VAL A 13 -0.48 10.75 -25.23
CA VAL A 13 -1.94 10.98 -25.24
C VAL A 13 -2.71 9.68 -25.49
N LEU A 14 -2.25 8.84 -26.43
CA LEU A 14 -2.84 7.53 -26.66
C LEU A 14 -2.77 6.65 -25.41
N SER A 15 -1.63 6.67 -24.73
CA SER A 15 -1.42 5.91 -23.49
C SER A 15 -2.34 6.38 -22.37
N ALA A 16 -2.50 7.69 -22.21
CA ALA A 16 -3.43 8.29 -21.26
C ALA A 16 -4.88 7.90 -21.59
N GLY A 17 -5.28 7.95 -22.87
CA GLY A 17 -6.58 7.51 -23.33
C GLY A 17 -6.85 6.03 -23.04
N LEU A 18 -5.87 5.15 -23.31
CA LEU A 18 -5.96 3.72 -23.02
C LEU A 18 -6.15 3.41 -21.52
N ARG A 19 -5.60 4.25 -20.63
CA ARG A 19 -5.79 4.12 -19.18
C ARG A 19 -7.18 4.57 -18.71
N SER A 20 -7.91 5.36 -19.50
CA SER A 20 -9.27 5.80 -19.14
C SER A 20 -10.32 4.71 -19.29
N PHE A 21 -10.01 3.62 -19.99
CA PHE A 21 -10.92 2.48 -20.12
C PHE A 21 -10.92 1.60 -18.87
N GLN A 22 -12.06 0.96 -18.57
CA GLN A 22 -12.16 -0.01 -17.47
C GLN A 22 -11.65 -1.41 -17.83
N ASN A 23 -11.29 -1.65 -19.10
CA ASN A 23 -10.74 -2.94 -19.52
C ASN A 23 -9.28 -3.10 -19.06
N SER A 24 -8.99 -4.19 -18.35
CA SER A 24 -7.64 -4.53 -17.88
C SER A 24 -6.60 -4.61 -18.99
N TYR A 25 -6.96 -5.09 -20.19
CA TYR A 25 -6.03 -5.15 -21.32
C TYR A 25 -5.67 -3.75 -21.84
N ALA A 26 -6.66 -2.85 -21.93
CA ALA A 26 -6.44 -1.47 -22.35
C ALA A 26 -5.56 -0.71 -21.35
N GLN A 27 -5.79 -0.90 -20.05
CA GLN A 27 -4.96 -0.28 -19.01
C GLN A 27 -3.51 -0.78 -19.05
N LYS A 28 -3.27 -2.08 -19.29
CA LYS A 28 -1.92 -2.65 -19.45
C LYS A 28 -1.23 -2.09 -20.69
N ALA A 29 -1.95 -2.02 -21.82
CA ALA A 29 -1.43 -1.39 -23.04
C ALA A 29 -1.09 0.08 -22.81
N GLY A 30 -1.93 0.83 -22.09
CA GLY A 30 -1.64 2.21 -21.70
C GLY A 30 -0.42 2.34 -20.78
N ALA A 31 -0.20 1.40 -19.86
CA ALA A 31 1.01 1.37 -19.04
C ALA A 31 2.28 1.14 -19.88
N LEU A 32 2.24 0.19 -20.82
CA LEU A 32 3.34 -0.03 -21.78
C LEU A 32 3.58 1.18 -22.66
N GLY A 33 2.52 1.87 -23.06
CA GLY A 33 2.62 3.10 -23.84
C GLY A 33 3.29 4.24 -23.08
N ILE A 34 3.11 4.38 -21.76
CA ILE A 34 3.84 5.34 -20.93
C ILE A 34 5.35 5.03 -20.92
N LEU A 35 5.72 3.74 -20.84
CA LEU A 35 7.13 3.33 -20.95
C LEU A 35 7.71 3.69 -22.32
N ALA A 36 6.97 3.41 -23.39
CA ALA A 36 7.37 3.76 -24.75
C ALA A 36 7.50 5.28 -24.95
N ALA A 37 6.56 6.07 -24.44
CA ALA A 37 6.63 7.54 -24.49
C ALA A 37 7.85 8.07 -23.74
N THR A 38 8.16 7.50 -22.57
CA THR A 38 9.34 7.88 -21.78
C THR A 38 10.63 7.54 -22.51
N PHE A 39 10.72 6.33 -23.09
CA PHE A 39 11.84 5.91 -23.91
C PHE A 39 12.06 6.88 -25.07
N LEU A 40 11.00 7.18 -25.83
CA LEU A 40 11.07 8.05 -27.00
C LEU A 40 11.45 9.48 -26.62
N GLY A 41 10.86 10.02 -25.55
CA GLY A 41 11.17 11.36 -25.07
C GLY A 41 12.64 11.54 -24.70
N VAL A 42 13.20 10.60 -23.95
CA VAL A 42 14.63 10.64 -23.58
C VAL A 42 15.52 10.35 -24.78
N TYR A 43 15.15 9.40 -25.62
CA TYR A 43 15.87 9.08 -26.85
C TYR A 43 16.01 10.30 -27.76
N PHE A 44 14.93 11.05 -28.02
CA PHE A 44 14.98 12.23 -28.89
C PHE A 44 15.70 13.44 -28.30
N ILE A 45 15.95 13.47 -26.98
CA ILE A 45 16.72 14.53 -26.32
C ILE A 45 18.21 14.17 -26.28
N THR A 46 18.54 12.91 -26.02
CA THR A 46 19.91 12.46 -25.76
C THR A 46 20.54 11.75 -26.96
N ASP A 47 19.76 11.44 -28.01
CA ASP A 47 20.13 10.59 -29.15
C ASP A 47 20.73 9.23 -28.75
N SER A 48 20.41 8.78 -27.53
CA SER A 48 20.97 7.58 -26.92
C SER A 48 19.86 6.64 -26.46
N TRP A 49 19.82 5.48 -27.10
CA TRP A 49 18.91 4.38 -26.76
C TRP A 49 19.11 3.85 -25.34
N ILE A 50 20.35 3.91 -24.81
CA ILE A 50 20.68 3.50 -23.45
C ILE A 50 19.95 4.39 -22.44
N TRP A 51 20.05 5.71 -22.61
CA TRP A 51 19.35 6.67 -21.74
C TRP A 51 17.84 6.54 -21.86
N GLY A 52 17.32 6.29 -23.07
CA GLY A 52 15.91 5.94 -23.29
C GLY A 52 15.48 4.73 -22.46
N PHE A 53 16.27 3.66 -22.47
CA PHE A 53 15.97 2.44 -21.71
C PHE A 53 16.03 2.65 -20.20
N VAL A 54 17.06 3.36 -19.71
CA VAL A 54 17.18 3.73 -18.29
C VAL A 54 15.98 4.57 -17.85
N GLY A 55 15.57 5.55 -18.66
CA GLY A 55 14.38 6.37 -18.40
C GLY A 55 13.11 5.54 -18.32
N ALA A 56 12.89 4.61 -19.25
CA ALA A 56 11.73 3.71 -19.21
C ALA A 56 11.77 2.78 -17.99
N MET A 57 12.93 2.17 -17.68
CA MET A 57 13.11 1.29 -16.53
C MET A 57 12.88 2.00 -15.19
N SER A 58 13.10 3.32 -15.11
CA SER A 58 12.86 4.10 -13.89
C SER A 58 11.43 3.96 -13.35
N TRP A 59 10.44 3.77 -14.24
CA TRP A 59 9.04 3.55 -13.87
C TRP A 59 8.80 2.26 -13.08
N LEU A 60 9.66 1.24 -13.22
CA LEU A 60 9.59 0.02 -12.40
C LEU A 60 10.00 0.26 -10.95
N PHE A 61 10.67 1.38 -10.66
CA PHE A 61 11.06 1.75 -9.31
C PHE A 61 10.02 2.59 -8.57
N LEU A 62 8.96 3.08 -9.25
CA LEU A 62 7.87 3.79 -8.57
C LEU A 62 7.19 2.96 -7.47
N PRO A 63 6.84 1.67 -7.69
CA PRO A 63 6.31 0.83 -6.63
C PRO A 63 7.25 0.72 -5.43
N TRP A 64 8.57 0.66 -5.67
CA TRP A 64 9.56 0.62 -4.59
C TRP A 64 9.58 1.91 -3.77
N LEU A 65 9.49 3.08 -4.40
CA LEU A 65 9.39 4.37 -3.69
C LEU A 65 8.11 4.47 -2.87
N GLU A 66 6.99 3.98 -3.40
CA GLU A 66 5.72 3.93 -2.67
C GLU A 66 5.82 3.01 -1.44
N ILE A 67 6.43 1.83 -1.59
CA ILE A 67 6.64 0.91 -0.46
C ILE A 67 7.55 1.53 0.60
N LEU A 68 8.68 2.14 0.21
CA LEU A 68 9.61 2.76 1.14
C LEU A 68 8.98 3.92 1.93
N THR A 69 8.16 4.74 1.26
CA THR A 69 7.44 5.84 1.92
C THR A 69 6.28 5.34 2.78
N ARG A 70 5.55 4.31 2.34
CA ARG A 70 4.43 3.72 3.08
C ARG A 70 4.89 2.95 4.33
N ILE A 71 5.99 2.19 4.27
CA ILE A 71 6.54 1.48 5.44
C ILE A 71 6.99 2.48 6.52
N ARG A 72 7.47 3.67 6.14
CA ARG A 72 7.83 4.72 7.11
C ARG A 72 6.62 5.20 7.92
N ALA A 73 5.43 5.20 7.34
CA ALA A 73 4.19 5.53 8.02
C ALA A 73 3.69 4.37 8.91
N LEU A 74 3.92 3.12 8.49
CA LEU A 74 3.55 1.90 9.23
C LEU A 74 4.64 1.49 10.24
N ARG A 75 5.19 2.44 11.00
CA ARG A 75 6.10 2.12 12.11
C ARG A 75 5.31 1.37 13.19
N LEU A 76 5.28 0.04 13.05
CA LEU A 76 4.84 -0.87 14.11
C LEU A 76 5.58 -0.49 15.39
N PRO A 77 4.88 -0.37 16.53
CA PRO A 77 5.54 -0.08 17.79
C PRO A 77 6.61 -1.14 18.02
N LYS A 78 7.84 -0.66 18.15
CA LYS A 78 9.01 -1.50 18.42
C LYS A 78 8.88 -2.22 19.77
N GLU A 79 8.00 -1.71 20.64
CA GLU A 79 7.65 -2.29 21.93
C GLU A 79 6.16 -2.64 21.97
N LYS A 80 5.84 -3.92 21.78
CA LYS A 80 4.53 -4.51 22.12
C LYS A 80 4.57 -5.05 23.54
N ARG A 81 4.59 -4.16 24.54
CA ARG A 81 4.44 -4.59 25.93
C ARG A 81 2.97 -4.55 26.31
N LEU A 82 2.41 -5.72 26.62
CA LEU A 82 1.11 -5.84 27.26
C LEU A 82 1.16 -5.12 28.61
N ARG A 83 0.20 -4.23 28.85
CA ARG A 83 0.09 -3.51 30.12
C ARG A 83 -1.10 -4.06 30.89
N PRO A 84 -1.03 -4.14 32.23
CA PRO A 84 -2.21 -4.40 33.05
C PRO A 84 -3.32 -3.40 32.67
N LYS A 85 -4.52 -3.88 32.37
CA LYS A 85 -5.64 -3.04 31.92
C LYS A 85 -6.93 -3.56 32.51
N SER A 86 -7.75 -2.67 33.06
CA SER A 86 -9.06 -3.03 33.59
C SER A 86 -10.01 -3.52 32.49
N PRO A 87 -10.96 -4.41 32.81
CA PRO A 87 -11.93 -4.91 31.85
C PRO A 87 -12.78 -3.79 31.25
N PRO A 88 -13.11 -3.85 29.94
CA PRO A 88 -13.99 -2.89 29.30
C PRO A 88 -15.41 -2.98 29.89
N SER A 89 -16.18 -1.88 29.79
CA SER A 89 -17.57 -1.85 30.24
C SER A 89 -18.44 -2.81 29.42
N SER A 90 -19.56 -3.24 30.00
CA SER A 90 -20.58 -4.02 29.29
C SER A 90 -21.13 -3.31 28.06
N ASP A 91 -21.10 -1.97 28.02
CA ASP A 91 -21.51 -1.21 26.85
C ASP A 91 -20.49 -1.32 25.70
N THR A 92 -19.21 -1.47 26.03
CA THR A 92 -18.12 -1.59 25.04
C THR A 92 -17.92 -3.04 24.60
N PHE A 93 -18.10 -4.00 25.51
CA PHE A 93 -18.00 -5.43 25.24
C PHE A 93 -19.08 -6.22 26.00
N PRO A 94 -20.31 -6.30 25.48
CA PRO A 94 -21.45 -6.91 26.18
C PRO A 94 -21.27 -8.39 26.52
N ALA A 95 -20.62 -9.14 25.62
CA ALA A 95 -20.44 -10.60 25.76
C ALA A 95 -19.26 -10.99 26.68
N LEU A 96 -18.51 -10.03 27.23
CA LEU A 96 -17.30 -10.34 28.01
C LEU A 96 -17.60 -11.24 29.21
N SER A 97 -18.67 -10.95 29.96
CA SER A 97 -19.03 -11.71 31.17
C SER A 97 -19.49 -13.14 30.84
N GLU A 98 -20.25 -13.30 29.76
CA GLU A 98 -20.73 -14.59 29.28
C GLU A 98 -19.57 -15.48 28.83
N ILE A 99 -18.69 -14.95 27.98
CA ILE A 99 -17.51 -15.66 27.48
C ILE A 99 -16.56 -16.02 28.64
N THR A 100 -16.35 -15.09 29.58
CA THR A 100 -15.50 -15.37 30.76
C THR A 100 -16.06 -16.54 31.56
N ARG A 101 -17.38 -16.56 31.76
CA ARG A 101 -18.04 -17.63 32.51
C ARG A 101 -17.96 -18.98 31.80
N GLU A 102 -18.18 -19.00 30.48
CA GLU A 102 -18.05 -20.23 29.67
C GLU A 102 -16.63 -20.81 29.78
N ILE A 103 -15.60 -19.95 29.72
CA ILE A 103 -14.19 -20.36 29.87
C ILE A 103 -13.91 -20.89 31.29
N GLU A 104 -14.43 -20.23 32.33
CA GLU A 104 -14.28 -20.70 33.72
C GLU A 104 -15.03 -22.03 33.97
N ASP A 105 -16.19 -22.21 33.35
CA ASP A 105 -16.98 -23.45 33.42
C ASP A 105 -16.28 -24.63 32.71
N GLU A 106 -15.44 -24.36 31.70
CA GLU A 106 -14.52 -25.35 31.10
C GLU A 106 -13.30 -25.68 31.98
N GLY A 107 -13.15 -25.02 33.13
CA GLY A 107 -12.12 -25.29 34.13
C GLY A 107 -10.86 -24.44 34.00
N PHE A 108 -10.87 -23.38 33.18
CA PHE A 108 -9.79 -22.41 33.13
C PHE A 108 -9.86 -21.45 34.32
N VAL A 109 -8.70 -21.00 34.80
CA VAL A 109 -8.59 -20.06 35.92
C VAL A 109 -8.06 -18.73 35.41
N HIS A 110 -8.76 -17.64 35.74
CA HIS A 110 -8.32 -16.29 35.42
C HIS A 110 -7.02 -15.92 36.14
N VAL A 111 -6.01 -15.45 35.40
CA VAL A 111 -4.67 -15.10 35.93
C VAL A 111 -4.44 -13.58 35.97
N GLY A 112 -5.05 -12.82 35.07
CA GLY A 112 -4.98 -11.36 35.09
C GLY A 112 -5.38 -10.72 33.77
N ASP A 113 -5.75 -9.44 33.84
CA ASP A 113 -6.20 -8.68 32.67
C ASP A 113 -5.05 -7.86 32.06
N ALA A 114 -4.91 -7.95 30.74
CA ALA A 114 -3.90 -7.21 30.00
C ALA A 114 -4.49 -6.53 28.78
N GLY A 115 -3.89 -5.43 28.36
CA GLY A 115 -4.33 -4.67 27.21
C GLY A 115 -3.19 -4.08 26.42
N TRP A 116 -3.51 -3.76 25.18
CA TRP A 116 -2.63 -3.04 24.28
C TRP A 116 -3.43 -1.98 23.55
N ASP A 117 -3.03 -0.72 23.72
CA ASP A 117 -3.61 0.43 23.04
C ASP A 117 -2.56 1.01 22.10
N TRP A 118 -2.88 1.09 20.81
CA TRP A 118 -2.04 1.67 19.78
C TRP A 118 -2.87 2.47 18.78
N GLU A 119 -2.67 3.78 18.76
CA GLU A 119 -3.46 4.72 17.93
C GLU A 119 -4.96 4.45 18.13
N ASP A 120 -5.68 4.06 17.08
CA ASP A 120 -7.13 3.76 17.14
C ASP A 120 -7.44 2.30 17.55
N TYR A 121 -6.43 1.44 17.68
CA TYR A 121 -6.60 0.05 18.05
C TYR A 121 -6.52 -0.13 19.57
N ARG A 122 -7.61 -0.61 20.16
CA ARG A 122 -7.69 -1.00 21.57
C ARG A 122 -7.94 -2.49 21.67
N GLN A 123 -7.01 -3.21 22.28
CA GLN A 123 -7.10 -4.64 22.52
C GLN A 123 -7.14 -4.91 24.02
N PHE A 124 -7.94 -5.91 24.39
CA PHE A 124 -8.12 -6.39 25.75
C PHE A 124 -8.01 -7.92 25.75
N PHE A 125 -7.29 -8.45 26.73
CA PHE A 125 -7.00 -9.87 26.94
C PHE A 125 -7.29 -10.20 28.40
N ARG A 126 -7.92 -11.36 28.63
CA ARG A 126 -8.34 -11.84 29.94
C ARG A 126 -8.15 -13.35 30.06
#